data_AF-A0A7Z1S1Z1-F1
#
_entry.id   AF-A0A7Z1S1Z1-F1
#
_cell.length_a   1.000
_cell.length_b   1.000
_cell.length_c   1.000
_cell.angle_alpha   90.00
_cell.angle_beta   90.00
_cell.angle_gamma   90.00
#
_symmetry.space_group_name_H-M   'P 1'
#
loop_
_entity.id
_entity.type
_entity.pdbx_description
1 polymer ?
#
loop_
_entity_poly.entity_id
_entity_poly.type
_entity_poly.pdbx_seq_one_letter_code
_entity_poly.pdbx_strand_id
1 'polypeptide(L)'
;MNQQRQLSWKIAAILGTSFGFTAHAAEMVRVDNDALLQQSLAAQSKSVAPLELGFSEVKRVVLPNGKTKVRYQQTHRGLPVFDTSVVATLSKNQPTQVFGSMAQGISGDLSSIAPKLNQEQAIEAALSAHRTFTVGKKSIENKNAKLMVRLDENQVAQVVYLVDFFIASSMPERPFYFIDATTGDVLQKWNGLNHAKALGTGPGGNLKTTRYEYGSDFPSFPIDKTGTTCKLENESVKTVDLRNGTSGSAAYSYNCADGTNYTDHKYINGAYSPLNDAHYFGNVVFDMYKEWMNTSPLTFQLTMRVHYDTDYENAFWNGSSMTFGDGKNTFYPLVDINVSAHEVSHGFTEQNSGLVYQNMSGGINEAFSDIAGEAAEYYLRGNVDWVVGSDIFKSEGGLRYFDQPSKDGRSIDHASQYYDGLNVHLSSGVYNRAFYLLANKSGWDVRKGFEIFTVANQLYWTANSTFDAGACGVAKAAADMGYVVADVEDAFNTVGVNGSCGSTPPTGNVLTKGTPIANLSGNQSSESFYTFTVDSASSATVSMSGGSGDADLYVKSGSKPTTSSYDCRPYRAGNNEQCSVSAQPGITYHVLLRGYSNYSGLTLRLD
;
A
#
# COMPACT_ATOMS: atom_id res chain seq x y z
N MET A 1 -48.28 -57.33 33.10
CA MET A 1 -46.94 -57.95 33.27
C MET A 1 -46.36 -58.17 31.89
N ASN A 2 -45.50 -57.26 31.42
CA ASN A 2 -44.03 -57.47 31.27
C ASN A 2 -43.72 -58.51 30.18
N GLN A 3 -42.95 -58.24 29.12
CA GLN A 3 -41.67 -57.52 29.12
C GLN A 3 -41.24 -57.19 27.67
N GLN A 4 -40.61 -56.03 27.49
CA GLN A 4 -39.84 -55.62 26.33
C GLN A 4 -38.73 -56.64 26.00
N ARG A 5 -38.47 -56.90 24.72
CA ARG A 5 -37.17 -57.38 24.24
C ARG A 5 -36.52 -56.32 23.36
N GLN A 6 -35.54 -55.64 23.95
CA GLN A 6 -34.58 -54.78 23.28
C GLN A 6 -33.75 -55.61 22.29
N LEU A 7 -33.63 -55.15 21.04
CA LEU A 7 -32.60 -55.63 20.11
C LEU A 7 -31.40 -54.69 20.23
N SER A 8 -30.37 -55.15 20.92
CA SER A 8 -29.09 -54.46 21.06
C SER A 8 -28.33 -54.49 19.74
N TRP A 9 -28.12 -53.31 19.13
CA TRP A 9 -27.20 -53.13 18.01
C TRP A 9 -25.78 -53.15 18.55
N LYS A 10 -25.01 -54.20 18.24
CA LYS A 10 -23.57 -54.25 18.53
C LYS A 10 -22.86 -53.32 17.55
N ILE A 11 -22.45 -52.16 18.05
CA ILE A 11 -21.48 -51.27 17.40
C ILE A 11 -20.14 -52.00 17.37
N ALA A 12 -19.67 -52.37 16.18
CA ALA A 12 -18.30 -52.82 15.99
C ALA A 12 -17.38 -51.59 16.05
N ALA A 13 -16.79 -51.36 17.22
CA ALA A 13 -15.67 -50.45 17.37
C ALA A 13 -14.47 -51.02 16.61
N ILE A 14 -14.20 -50.49 15.42
CA ILE A 14 -12.93 -50.72 14.73
C ILE A 14 -11.94 -49.75 15.33
N LEU A 15 -10.89 -50.30 15.94
CA LEU A 15 -9.77 -49.56 16.53
C LEU A 15 -9.25 -48.50 15.54
N GLY A 16 -9.39 -47.23 15.93
CA GLY A 16 -8.65 -46.14 15.32
C GLY A 16 -7.18 -46.29 15.69
N THR A 17 -6.34 -46.60 14.71
CA THR A 17 -4.91 -46.32 14.81
C THR A 17 -4.74 -44.81 14.78
N SER A 18 -4.52 -44.24 15.95
CA SER A 18 -4.20 -42.85 16.20
C SER A 18 -2.87 -42.47 15.53
N PHE A 19 -2.93 -41.84 14.37
CA PHE A 19 -1.99 -40.75 14.11
C PHE A 19 -2.52 -39.56 14.90
N GLY A 20 -1.71 -39.04 15.82
CA GLY A 20 -2.05 -37.84 16.57
C GLY A 20 -2.19 -36.67 15.60
N PHE A 21 -3.42 -36.34 15.23
CA PHE A 21 -3.74 -35.04 14.67
C PHE A 21 -3.89 -34.11 15.87
N THR A 22 -2.85 -33.34 16.18
CA THR A 22 -3.02 -32.08 16.88
C THR A 22 -4.06 -31.28 16.09
N ALA A 23 -5.08 -30.76 16.77
CA ALA A 23 -6.13 -29.95 16.16
C ALA A 23 -5.52 -28.66 15.61
N HIS A 24 -5.03 -28.71 14.38
CA HIS A 24 -4.65 -27.53 13.61
C HIS A 24 -5.91 -27.00 12.90
N ALA A 25 -5.96 -25.68 12.73
CA ALA A 25 -6.90 -25.02 11.82
C ALA A 25 -6.78 -25.63 10.41
N ALA A 26 -7.79 -25.45 9.56
CA ALA A 26 -7.70 -25.95 8.21
C ALA A 26 -6.48 -25.33 7.48
N GLU A 27 -5.88 -26.09 6.57
CA GLU A 27 -4.73 -25.64 5.79
C GLU A 27 -4.68 -26.35 4.43
N MET A 28 -4.33 -25.60 3.39
CA MET A 28 -4.02 -26.14 2.07
C MET A 28 -2.63 -26.80 2.05
N VAL A 29 -2.59 -28.09 1.77
CA VAL A 29 -1.37 -28.89 1.66
C VAL A 29 -1.19 -29.47 0.26
N ARG A 30 0.08 -29.60 -0.14
CA ARG A 30 0.46 -30.26 -1.40
C ARG A 30 0.38 -31.78 -1.25
N VAL A 31 -0.09 -32.45 -2.30
CA VAL A 31 -0.17 -33.91 -2.39
C VAL A 31 0.83 -34.41 -3.44
N ASP A 32 1.91 -35.02 -2.97
CA ASP A 32 2.93 -35.69 -3.79
C ASP A 32 3.20 -37.15 -3.36
N ASN A 33 2.59 -37.60 -2.26
CA ASN A 33 2.62 -38.98 -1.77
C ASN A 33 1.26 -39.68 -2.00
N ASP A 34 1.29 -40.86 -2.63
CA ASP A 34 0.10 -41.65 -2.99
C ASP A 34 -0.57 -42.36 -1.82
N ALA A 35 0.11 -42.51 -0.67
CA ALA A 35 -0.41 -43.22 0.50
C ALA A 35 -1.74 -42.64 1.00
N LEU A 36 -1.84 -41.31 1.10
CA LEU A 36 -3.04 -40.64 1.59
C LEU A 36 -4.23 -40.83 0.65
N LEU A 37 -4.01 -40.68 -0.66
CA LEU A 37 -5.04 -40.87 -1.67
C LEU A 37 -5.51 -42.33 -1.71
N GLN A 38 -4.57 -43.29 -1.67
CA GLN A 38 -4.90 -44.72 -1.62
C GLN A 38 -5.69 -45.07 -0.36
N GLN A 39 -5.27 -44.58 0.81
CA GLN A 39 -5.93 -44.83 2.09
C GLN A 39 -7.36 -44.26 2.09
N SER A 40 -7.54 -43.03 1.64
CA SER A 40 -8.87 -42.40 1.56
C SER A 40 -9.79 -43.15 0.58
N LEU A 41 -9.30 -43.52 -0.61
CA LEU A 41 -10.09 -44.29 -1.59
C LEU A 41 -10.44 -45.70 -1.08
N ALA A 42 -9.52 -46.37 -0.39
CA ALA A 42 -9.76 -47.67 0.22
C ALA A 42 -10.82 -47.58 1.34
N ALA A 43 -10.74 -46.55 2.19
CA ALA A 43 -11.76 -46.29 3.20
C ALA A 43 -13.12 -45.98 2.55
N GLN A 44 -13.14 -45.16 1.51
CA GLN A 44 -14.36 -44.77 0.79
C GLN A 44 -15.03 -45.98 0.13
N SER A 45 -14.25 -46.93 -0.41
CA SER A 45 -14.78 -48.17 -1.02
C SER A 45 -15.52 -49.09 -0.04
N LYS A 46 -15.27 -48.91 1.27
CA LYS A 46 -15.88 -49.71 2.35
C LYS A 46 -16.97 -48.95 3.10
N SER A 47 -17.19 -47.67 2.77
CA SER A 47 -18.15 -46.80 3.45
C SER A 47 -19.43 -46.64 2.63
N VAL A 48 -20.57 -46.66 3.30
CA VAL A 48 -21.88 -46.29 2.72
C VAL A 48 -22.23 -44.83 2.94
N ALA A 49 -21.49 -44.14 3.80
CA ALA A 49 -21.66 -42.72 4.11
C ALA A 49 -20.46 -41.90 3.61
N PRO A 50 -20.67 -40.62 3.25
CA PRO A 50 -19.56 -39.73 2.90
C PRO A 50 -18.56 -39.57 4.05
N LEU A 51 -17.27 -39.68 3.74
CA LEU A 51 -16.19 -39.55 4.71
C LEU A 51 -15.81 -38.08 4.94
N GLU A 52 -15.18 -37.79 6.09
CA GLU A 52 -14.63 -36.45 6.38
C GLU A 52 -13.54 -36.05 5.38
N LEU A 53 -12.74 -37.01 4.93
CA LEU A 53 -11.79 -36.83 3.83
C LEU A 53 -12.09 -37.86 2.75
N GLY A 54 -12.70 -37.41 1.67
CA GLY A 54 -13.02 -38.23 0.50
C GLY A 54 -12.44 -37.65 -0.79
N PHE A 55 -12.52 -38.46 -1.84
CA PHE A 55 -12.13 -38.07 -3.19
C PHE A 55 -13.13 -38.62 -4.20
N SER A 56 -13.64 -37.76 -5.08
CA SER A 56 -14.49 -38.16 -6.21
C SER A 56 -13.72 -38.08 -7.51
N GLU A 57 -13.81 -39.13 -8.33
CA GLU A 57 -13.23 -39.13 -9.66
C GLU A 57 -13.99 -38.13 -10.56
N VAL A 58 -13.27 -37.15 -11.11
CA VAL A 58 -13.83 -36.13 -12.00
C VAL A 58 -13.56 -36.45 -13.47
N LYS A 59 -12.36 -36.96 -13.77
CA LYS A 59 -11.96 -37.25 -15.15
C LYS A 59 -10.92 -38.35 -15.21
N ARG A 60 -11.06 -39.23 -16.20
CA ARG A 60 -10.09 -40.28 -16.54
C ARG A 60 -9.66 -40.15 -18.00
N VAL A 61 -8.36 -40.24 -18.24
CA VAL A 61 -7.76 -40.12 -19.57
C VAL A 61 -6.71 -41.19 -19.75
N VAL A 62 -6.74 -41.90 -20.88
CA VAL A 62 -5.62 -42.73 -21.33
C VAL A 62 -4.73 -41.87 -22.22
N LEU A 63 -3.48 -41.70 -21.84
CA LEU A 63 -2.50 -40.92 -22.60
C LEU A 63 -2.01 -41.71 -23.82
N PRO A 64 -1.49 -41.06 -24.88
CA PRO A 64 -0.96 -41.75 -26.06
C PRO A 64 0.13 -42.79 -25.77
N ASN A 65 0.84 -42.66 -24.63
CA ASN A 65 1.85 -43.62 -24.17
C ASN A 65 1.27 -44.80 -23.36
N GLY A 66 -0.06 -44.97 -23.34
CA GLY A 66 -0.76 -46.04 -22.65
C GLY A 66 -0.98 -45.85 -21.15
N LYS A 67 -0.45 -44.77 -20.54
CA LYS A 67 -0.68 -44.48 -19.10
C LYS A 67 -2.09 -43.94 -18.87
N THR A 68 -2.78 -44.48 -17.86
CA THR A 68 -4.09 -43.94 -17.42
C THR A 68 -3.88 -42.88 -16.34
N LYS A 69 -4.37 -41.67 -16.57
CA LYS A 69 -4.42 -40.56 -15.60
C LYS A 69 -5.84 -40.37 -15.08
N VAL A 70 -5.98 -40.13 -13.78
CA VAL A 70 -7.26 -39.82 -13.13
C VAL A 70 -7.12 -38.53 -12.33
N ARG A 71 -8.08 -37.61 -12.47
CA ARG A 71 -8.23 -36.40 -11.66
C ARG A 71 -9.32 -36.63 -10.61
N TYR A 72 -8.98 -36.41 -9.35
CA TYR A 72 -9.86 -36.49 -8.20
C TYR A 72 -10.14 -35.09 -7.64
N GLN A 73 -11.40 -34.83 -7.31
CA GLN A 73 -11.84 -33.68 -6.52
C GLN A 73 -11.91 -34.11 -5.05
N GLN A 74 -11.27 -33.37 -4.14
CA GLN A 74 -11.45 -33.64 -2.72
C GLN A 74 -12.89 -33.35 -2.31
N THR A 75 -13.42 -34.17 -1.42
CA THR A 75 -14.68 -33.94 -0.73
C THR A 75 -14.51 -33.94 0.78
N HIS A 76 -15.30 -33.12 1.47
CA HIS A 76 -15.46 -33.12 2.91
C HIS A 76 -16.91 -33.46 3.24
N ARG A 77 -17.14 -34.62 3.87
CA ARG A 77 -18.48 -35.17 4.15
C ARG A 77 -19.38 -35.18 2.90
N GLY A 78 -18.77 -35.42 1.73
CA GLY A 78 -19.45 -35.49 0.44
C GLY A 78 -19.56 -34.15 -0.31
N LEU A 79 -19.34 -33.01 0.34
CA LEU A 79 -19.28 -31.72 -0.35
C LEU A 79 -17.91 -31.54 -1.01
N PRO A 80 -17.85 -31.06 -2.25
CA PRO A 80 -16.57 -30.75 -2.89
C PRO A 80 -15.87 -29.61 -2.15
N VAL A 81 -14.54 -29.66 -2.09
CA VAL A 81 -13.70 -28.60 -1.50
C VAL A 81 -13.11 -27.75 -2.62
N PHE A 82 -13.39 -26.44 -2.64
CA PHE A 82 -12.88 -25.50 -3.63
C PHE A 82 -11.35 -25.44 -3.60
N ASP A 83 -10.74 -25.15 -4.76
CA ASP A 83 -9.28 -25.06 -4.97
C ASP A 83 -8.47 -26.33 -4.64
N THR A 84 -9.14 -27.48 -4.56
CA THR A 84 -8.48 -28.78 -4.33
C THR A 84 -8.61 -29.67 -5.55
N SER A 85 -7.56 -30.42 -5.86
CA SER A 85 -7.56 -31.39 -6.95
C SER A 85 -6.30 -32.24 -6.84
N VAL A 86 -6.44 -33.56 -6.97
CA VAL A 86 -5.31 -34.50 -7.00
C VAL A 86 -5.36 -35.31 -8.29
N VAL A 87 -4.27 -35.32 -9.05
CA VAL A 87 -4.11 -36.12 -10.26
C VAL A 87 -3.20 -37.30 -9.97
N ALA A 88 -3.59 -38.51 -10.37
CA ALA A 88 -2.82 -39.73 -10.20
C ALA A 88 -2.62 -40.48 -11.52
N THR A 89 -1.57 -41.27 -11.62
CA THR A 89 -1.39 -42.31 -12.65
C THR A 89 -1.88 -43.64 -12.10
N LEU A 90 -2.70 -44.39 -12.83
CA LEU A 90 -3.08 -45.74 -12.39
C LEU A 90 -2.06 -46.78 -12.83
N SER A 91 -1.61 -47.60 -11.87
CA SER A 91 -0.85 -48.82 -12.10
C SER A 91 -1.56 -49.98 -11.40
N LYS A 92 -1.93 -51.03 -12.15
CA LYS A 92 -2.75 -52.16 -11.63
C LYS A 92 -4.01 -51.70 -10.88
N ASN A 93 -4.71 -50.70 -11.43
CA ASN A 93 -5.88 -50.04 -10.82
C ASN A 93 -5.64 -49.31 -9.48
N GLN A 94 -4.39 -49.10 -9.06
CA GLN A 94 -4.05 -48.30 -7.90
C GLN A 94 -3.48 -46.94 -8.31
N PRO A 95 -3.89 -45.84 -7.66
CA PRO A 95 -3.29 -44.52 -7.85
C PRO A 95 -1.81 -44.51 -7.44
N THR A 96 -0.96 -44.03 -8.33
CA THR A 96 0.50 -43.88 -8.14
C THR A 96 0.94 -42.56 -8.78
N GLN A 97 2.09 -42.01 -8.38
CA GLN A 97 2.60 -40.73 -8.94
C GLN A 97 1.55 -39.62 -8.87
N VAL A 98 1.19 -39.23 -7.66
CA VAL A 98 0.17 -38.22 -7.40
C VAL A 98 0.76 -36.81 -7.44
N PHE A 99 -0.08 -35.86 -7.83
CA PHE A 99 0.26 -34.43 -7.82
C PHE A 99 -1.01 -33.61 -7.63
N GLY A 100 -0.97 -32.63 -6.74
CA GLY A 100 -2.07 -31.70 -6.56
C GLY A 100 -2.05 -31.01 -5.21
N SER A 101 -3.22 -30.48 -4.83
CA SER A 101 -3.44 -29.81 -3.56
C SER A 101 -4.73 -30.31 -2.92
N MET A 102 -4.76 -30.32 -1.59
CA MET A 102 -5.92 -30.66 -0.78
C MET A 102 -5.94 -29.82 0.49
N ALA A 103 -7.10 -29.69 1.13
CA ALA A 103 -7.20 -29.10 2.46
C ALA A 103 -7.19 -30.19 3.55
N GLN A 104 -6.45 -29.96 4.63
CA GLN A 104 -6.52 -30.74 5.86
C GLN A 104 -7.19 -29.91 6.96
N GLY A 105 -7.53 -30.52 8.10
CA GLY A 105 -8.06 -29.79 9.26
C GLY A 105 -9.48 -29.23 9.15
N ILE A 106 -10.21 -29.44 8.03
CA ILE A 106 -11.55 -28.87 7.80
C ILE A 106 -12.53 -29.11 8.97
N SER A 107 -12.52 -30.31 9.57
CA SER A 107 -13.39 -30.66 10.70
C SER A 107 -13.15 -29.81 11.96
N GLY A 108 -11.97 -29.16 12.07
CA GLY A 108 -11.64 -28.25 13.17
C GLY A 108 -12.44 -26.95 13.11
N ASP A 109 -12.74 -26.48 11.90
CA ASP A 109 -13.46 -25.22 11.67
C ASP A 109 -14.97 -25.47 11.48
N LEU A 110 -15.34 -26.60 10.87
CA LEU A 110 -16.72 -26.88 10.47
C LEU A 110 -17.36 -28.00 11.31
N SER A 111 -18.19 -27.61 12.26
CA SER A 111 -19.04 -28.55 13.02
C SER A 111 -20.19 -29.12 12.19
N SER A 112 -20.69 -28.36 11.20
CA SER A 112 -21.80 -28.74 10.32
C SER A 112 -21.51 -28.32 8.88
N ILE A 113 -22.02 -29.11 7.94
CA ILE A 113 -22.02 -28.81 6.50
C ILE A 113 -23.44 -28.52 5.96
N ALA A 114 -24.44 -28.50 6.84
CA ALA A 114 -25.82 -28.24 6.46
C ALA A 114 -26.02 -26.73 6.23
N PRO A 115 -26.39 -26.30 5.01
CA PRO A 115 -26.62 -24.89 4.73
C PRO A 115 -27.94 -24.44 5.38
N LYS A 116 -28.06 -23.16 5.73
CA LYS A 116 -29.36 -22.55 6.09
C LYS A 116 -30.10 -22.01 4.88
N LEU A 117 -29.38 -21.71 3.80
CA LEU A 117 -29.95 -21.31 2.52
C LEU A 117 -30.08 -22.49 1.57
N ASN A 118 -31.14 -22.49 0.76
CA ASN A 118 -31.24 -23.36 -0.40
C ASN A 118 -30.58 -22.73 -1.64
N GLN A 119 -30.49 -23.50 -2.73
CA GLN A 119 -29.87 -23.04 -3.98
C GLN A 119 -30.57 -21.80 -4.57
N GLU A 120 -31.89 -21.73 -4.53
CA GLU A 120 -32.66 -20.61 -5.08
C GLU A 120 -32.41 -19.32 -4.30
N GLN A 121 -32.35 -19.40 -2.97
CA GLN A 121 -32.03 -18.26 -2.10
C GLN A 121 -30.60 -17.75 -2.33
N ALA A 122 -29.64 -18.64 -2.53
CA ALA A 122 -28.27 -18.24 -2.87
C ALA A 122 -28.20 -17.56 -4.26
N ILE A 123 -28.95 -18.07 -5.24
CA ILE A 123 -29.09 -17.42 -6.56
C ILE A 123 -29.73 -16.05 -6.41
N GLU A 124 -30.79 -15.91 -5.62
CA GLU A 124 -31.44 -14.62 -5.37
C GLU A 124 -30.52 -13.62 -4.65
N ALA A 125 -29.72 -14.08 -3.68
CA ALA A 125 -28.71 -13.26 -3.02
C ALA A 125 -27.67 -12.74 -4.02
N ALA A 126 -27.14 -13.62 -4.88
CA ALA A 126 -26.19 -13.23 -5.93
C ALA A 126 -26.82 -12.26 -6.95
N LEU A 127 -28.05 -12.52 -7.41
CA LEU A 127 -28.79 -11.65 -8.32
C LEU A 127 -29.10 -10.28 -7.70
N SER A 128 -29.41 -10.24 -6.40
CA SER A 128 -29.66 -9.00 -5.67
C SER A 128 -28.38 -8.19 -5.50
N ALA A 129 -27.27 -8.84 -5.17
CA ALA A 129 -25.96 -8.21 -5.07
C ALA A 129 -25.41 -7.70 -6.41
N HIS A 130 -25.86 -8.28 -7.53
CA HIS A 130 -25.46 -7.85 -8.87
C HIS A 130 -26.22 -6.61 -9.38
N ARG A 131 -27.28 -6.13 -8.70
CA ARG A 131 -28.14 -5.06 -9.22
C ARG A 131 -27.43 -3.70 -9.35
N THR A 132 -26.95 -3.41 -10.55
CA THR A 132 -27.16 -2.10 -11.19
C THR A 132 -28.65 -1.97 -11.56
N PHE A 133 -29.20 -0.76 -11.45
CA PHE A 133 -30.63 -0.39 -11.51
C PHE A 133 -31.38 -0.67 -12.84
N THR A 134 -30.97 -1.66 -13.65
CA THR A 134 -31.54 -1.89 -14.99
C THR A 134 -31.56 -3.36 -15.41
N VAL A 135 -31.92 -4.27 -14.50
CA VAL A 135 -32.20 -5.69 -14.85
C VAL A 135 -33.57 -5.86 -15.53
N GLY A 136 -34.33 -4.78 -15.73
CA GLY A 136 -35.71 -4.81 -16.22
C GLY A 136 -35.94 -5.39 -17.63
N LYS A 137 -34.91 -5.77 -18.41
CA LYS A 137 -35.04 -6.41 -19.74
C LYS A 137 -33.88 -7.34 -20.17
N LYS A 138 -32.92 -7.71 -19.29
CA LYS A 138 -31.81 -8.62 -19.69
C LYS A 138 -32.20 -10.07 -19.43
N SER A 139 -31.95 -10.99 -20.37
CA SER A 139 -32.22 -12.43 -20.15
C SER A 139 -31.11 -13.03 -19.28
N ILE A 140 -31.49 -13.46 -18.07
CA ILE A 140 -30.59 -14.23 -17.21
C ILE A 140 -30.79 -15.70 -17.52
N GLU A 141 -29.73 -16.36 -17.92
CA GLU A 141 -29.70 -17.75 -18.37
C GLU A 141 -28.69 -18.54 -17.53
N ASN A 142 -28.72 -19.88 -17.64
CA ASN A 142 -27.72 -20.78 -17.03
C ASN A 142 -27.46 -20.52 -15.53
N LYS A 143 -28.51 -20.21 -14.76
CA LYS A 143 -28.40 -20.02 -13.30
C LYS A 143 -27.99 -21.32 -12.64
N ASN A 144 -26.93 -21.29 -11.87
CA ASN A 144 -26.37 -22.45 -11.20
C ASN A 144 -25.88 -22.06 -9.80
N ALA A 145 -26.07 -22.96 -8.83
CA ALA A 145 -25.56 -22.79 -7.47
C ALA A 145 -25.06 -24.14 -6.96
N LYS A 146 -23.77 -24.20 -6.63
CA LYS A 146 -23.13 -25.42 -6.15
C LYS A 146 -22.64 -25.23 -4.72
N LEU A 147 -23.22 -26.01 -3.80
CA LEU A 147 -22.78 -26.06 -2.41
C LEU A 147 -21.40 -26.73 -2.31
N MET A 148 -20.47 -26.10 -1.59
CA MET A 148 -19.11 -26.56 -1.41
C MET A 148 -18.48 -26.04 -0.12
N VAL A 149 -17.34 -26.60 0.23
CA VAL A 149 -16.46 -26.05 1.27
C VAL A 149 -15.37 -25.22 0.58
N ARG A 150 -15.00 -24.07 1.12
CA ARG A 150 -13.79 -23.32 0.72
C ARG A 150 -12.97 -22.98 1.95
N LEU A 151 -11.69 -22.67 1.76
CA LEU A 151 -10.88 -22.01 2.78
C LEU A 151 -10.81 -20.51 2.41
N ASP A 152 -10.94 -19.61 3.38
CA ASP A 152 -10.74 -18.18 3.16
C ASP A 152 -9.26 -17.78 3.17
N GLU A 153 -8.98 -16.49 3.07
CA GLU A 153 -7.61 -15.95 3.05
C GLU A 153 -6.81 -16.26 4.33
N ASN A 154 -7.51 -16.51 5.44
CA ASN A 154 -6.93 -16.90 6.73
C ASN A 154 -6.91 -18.43 6.93
N GLN A 155 -7.16 -19.20 5.87
CA GLN A 155 -7.26 -20.66 5.88
C GLN A 155 -8.42 -21.22 6.73
N VAL A 156 -9.45 -20.44 7.04
CA VAL A 156 -10.61 -20.92 7.79
C VAL A 156 -11.62 -21.55 6.85
N ALA A 157 -12.03 -22.78 7.13
CA ALA A 157 -13.01 -23.47 6.28
C ALA A 157 -14.43 -22.90 6.45
N GLN A 158 -15.10 -22.67 5.32
CA GLN A 158 -16.44 -22.08 5.20
C GLN A 158 -17.32 -22.93 4.28
N VAL A 159 -18.61 -23.05 4.62
CA VAL A 159 -19.62 -23.67 3.74
C VAL A 159 -20.26 -22.58 2.89
N VAL A 160 -20.12 -22.69 1.57
CA VAL A 160 -20.52 -21.65 0.62
C VAL A 160 -21.30 -22.22 -0.56
N TYR A 161 -22.12 -21.39 -1.19
CA TYR A 161 -22.58 -21.61 -2.55
C TYR A 161 -21.66 -20.88 -3.54
N LEU A 162 -21.10 -21.63 -4.49
CA LEU A 162 -20.56 -21.05 -5.72
C LEU A 162 -21.72 -20.85 -6.70
N VAL A 163 -22.15 -19.62 -6.86
CA VAL A 163 -23.26 -19.23 -7.73
C VAL A 163 -22.70 -18.64 -9.02
N ASP A 164 -23.18 -19.10 -10.17
CA ASP A 164 -22.90 -18.49 -11.47
C ASP A 164 -24.16 -18.38 -12.32
N PHE A 165 -24.21 -17.37 -13.17
CA PHE A 165 -25.28 -17.18 -14.15
C PHE A 165 -24.74 -16.45 -15.37
N PHE A 166 -25.43 -16.61 -16.50
CA PHE A 166 -25.12 -15.86 -17.71
C PHE A 166 -26.11 -14.72 -17.87
N ILE A 167 -25.61 -13.53 -18.16
CA ILE A 167 -26.43 -12.37 -18.49
C ILE A 167 -26.31 -12.15 -19.99
N ALA A 168 -27.32 -12.56 -20.74
CA ALA A 168 -27.36 -12.27 -22.16
C ALA A 168 -27.71 -10.79 -22.34
N SER A 169 -26.76 -10.05 -22.89
CA SER A 169 -26.93 -8.66 -23.25
C SER A 169 -25.97 -8.32 -24.39
N SER A 170 -25.98 -7.06 -24.84
CA SER A 170 -24.96 -6.55 -25.76
C SER A 170 -23.54 -6.70 -25.20
N MET A 171 -23.40 -6.81 -23.88
CA MET A 171 -22.18 -7.19 -23.16
C MET A 171 -22.48 -8.44 -22.34
N PRO A 172 -22.18 -9.64 -22.87
CA PRO A 172 -22.49 -10.87 -22.17
C PRO A 172 -21.59 -10.98 -20.95
N GLU A 173 -22.18 -11.19 -19.77
CA GLU A 173 -21.42 -11.43 -18.54
C GLU A 173 -21.64 -12.85 -18.07
N ARG A 174 -20.64 -13.41 -17.39
CA ARG A 174 -20.81 -14.63 -16.61
C ARG A 174 -20.32 -14.42 -15.18
N PRO A 175 -21.07 -13.69 -14.34
CA PRO A 175 -20.67 -13.47 -12.97
C PRO A 175 -20.61 -14.78 -12.18
N PHE A 176 -19.66 -14.83 -11.24
CA PHE A 176 -19.52 -15.84 -10.22
C PHE A 176 -19.53 -15.17 -8.85
N TYR A 177 -20.16 -15.81 -7.88
CA TYR A 177 -20.26 -15.36 -6.50
C TYR A 177 -19.98 -16.51 -5.55
N PHE A 178 -19.21 -16.25 -4.49
CA PHE A 178 -19.27 -17.06 -3.29
C PHE A 178 -20.27 -16.45 -2.32
N ILE A 179 -21.33 -17.19 -2.02
CA ILE A 179 -22.37 -16.81 -1.07
C ILE A 179 -22.21 -17.66 0.19
N ASP A 180 -22.14 -17.03 1.36
CA ASP A 180 -22.16 -17.74 2.63
C ASP A 180 -23.44 -18.58 2.74
N ALA A 181 -23.31 -19.89 2.93
CA ALA A 181 -24.45 -20.80 2.88
C ALA A 181 -25.37 -20.71 4.13
N THR A 182 -24.96 -19.94 5.14
CA THR A 182 -25.68 -19.69 6.39
C THR A 182 -26.35 -18.32 6.40
N THR A 183 -25.64 -17.27 5.98
CA THR A 183 -26.10 -15.87 6.09
C THR A 183 -26.63 -15.31 4.78
N GLY A 184 -26.11 -15.76 3.63
CA GLY A 184 -26.41 -15.19 2.32
C GLY A 184 -25.50 -14.03 1.92
N ASP A 185 -24.49 -13.74 2.73
CA ASP A 185 -23.54 -12.67 2.44
C ASP A 185 -22.68 -13.03 1.22
N VAL A 186 -22.37 -12.02 0.41
CA VAL A 186 -21.42 -12.16 -0.70
C VAL A 186 -20.01 -12.11 -0.13
N LEU A 187 -19.33 -13.24 -0.17
CA LEU A 187 -17.96 -13.37 0.31
C LEU A 187 -16.92 -13.02 -0.76
N GLN A 188 -17.25 -13.20 -2.04
CA GLN A 188 -16.37 -12.90 -3.17
C GLN A 188 -17.17 -12.86 -4.47
N LYS A 189 -16.67 -12.15 -5.49
CA LYS A 189 -17.24 -12.16 -6.85
C LYS A 189 -16.16 -12.03 -7.93
N TRP A 190 -16.43 -12.56 -9.13
CA TRP A 190 -15.64 -12.33 -10.34
C TRP A 190 -16.49 -12.52 -11.60
N ASN A 191 -15.97 -12.17 -12.78
CA ASN A 191 -16.62 -12.43 -14.07
C ASN A 191 -15.84 -13.51 -14.84
N GLY A 192 -16.54 -14.52 -15.34
CA GLY A 192 -15.97 -15.63 -16.10
C GLY A 192 -15.89 -15.40 -17.61
N LEU A 193 -16.31 -14.22 -18.10
CA LEU A 193 -16.08 -13.79 -19.47
C LEU A 193 -15.02 -12.71 -19.50
N ASN A 194 -13.98 -12.94 -20.29
CA ASN A 194 -12.95 -11.96 -20.56
C ASN A 194 -13.42 -11.11 -21.74
N HIS A 195 -13.69 -9.82 -21.50
CA HIS A 195 -14.05 -8.90 -22.57
C HIS A 195 -12.78 -8.40 -23.26
N ALA A 196 -12.79 -8.32 -24.58
CA ALA A 196 -11.80 -7.51 -25.27
C ALA A 196 -11.97 -6.06 -24.76
N LYS A 197 -10.96 -5.52 -24.09
CA LYS A 197 -10.97 -4.12 -23.63
C LYS A 197 -11.11 -3.24 -24.87
N ALA A 198 -12.21 -2.48 -24.95
CA ALA A 198 -12.30 -1.46 -25.97
C ALA A 198 -11.25 -0.39 -25.65
N LEU A 199 -10.64 0.17 -26.68
CA LEU A 199 -9.58 1.17 -26.55
C LEU A 199 -10.09 2.51 -27.08
N GLY A 200 -9.98 3.56 -26.28
CA GLY A 200 -10.27 4.93 -26.64
C GLY A 200 -9.05 5.63 -27.25
N THR A 201 -9.32 6.56 -28.16
CA THR A 201 -8.31 7.43 -28.78
C THR A 201 -8.73 8.88 -28.69
N GLY A 202 -7.82 9.80 -28.90
CA GLY A 202 -8.13 11.22 -28.93
C GLY A 202 -6.95 12.10 -28.52
N PRO A 203 -7.11 13.42 -28.60
CA PRO A 203 -6.04 14.33 -28.27
C PRO A 203 -5.84 14.41 -26.77
N GLY A 204 -4.63 14.79 -26.38
CA GLY A 204 -4.26 15.25 -25.04
C GLY A 204 -3.34 16.46 -25.11
N GLY A 205 -2.91 16.93 -23.95
CA GLY A 205 -1.97 18.03 -23.82
C GLY A 205 -2.62 19.41 -23.91
N ASN A 206 -1.77 20.44 -24.00
CA ASN A 206 -2.18 21.84 -24.00
C ASN A 206 -1.24 22.72 -24.84
N LEU A 207 -1.48 24.02 -24.87
CA LEU A 207 -0.68 24.95 -25.68
C LEU A 207 0.81 25.02 -25.27
N LYS A 208 1.18 24.66 -24.04
CA LYS A 208 2.57 24.59 -23.56
C LYS A 208 3.20 23.25 -23.91
N THR A 209 2.51 22.14 -23.65
CA THR A 209 3.02 20.78 -23.94
C THR A 209 2.88 20.36 -25.40
N THR A 210 2.17 21.17 -26.19
CA THR A 210 1.69 20.86 -27.55
C THR A 210 0.68 19.71 -27.57
N ARG A 211 -0.01 19.56 -28.71
CA ARG A 211 -0.99 18.49 -28.90
C ARG A 211 -0.28 17.17 -29.15
N TYR A 212 -0.74 16.12 -28.50
CA TYR A 212 -0.41 14.73 -28.82
C TYR A 212 -1.70 13.89 -28.90
N GLU A 213 -1.61 12.70 -29.49
CA GLU A 213 -2.76 11.82 -29.76
C GLU A 213 -2.60 10.43 -29.10
N TYR A 214 -3.54 10.07 -28.25
CA TYR A 214 -3.69 8.72 -27.71
C TYR A 214 -4.17 7.77 -28.81
N GLY A 215 -3.46 6.66 -29.00
CA GLY A 215 -3.58 5.73 -30.12
C GLY A 215 -2.57 5.96 -31.25
N SER A 216 -1.70 6.97 -31.14
CA SER A 216 -0.58 7.17 -32.07
C SER A 216 0.70 7.64 -31.39
N ASP A 217 0.74 8.87 -30.85
CA ASP A 217 1.91 9.40 -30.12
C ASP A 217 2.07 8.70 -28.76
N PHE A 218 0.94 8.45 -28.09
CA PHE A 218 0.83 7.62 -26.90
C PHE A 218 -0.06 6.40 -27.17
N PRO A 219 0.06 5.31 -26.40
CA PRO A 219 -0.89 4.21 -26.44
C PRO A 219 -2.34 4.66 -26.25
N SER A 220 -3.28 3.91 -26.81
CA SER A 220 -4.71 4.06 -26.50
C SER A 220 -4.99 3.67 -25.04
N PHE A 221 -6.08 4.19 -24.47
CA PHE A 221 -6.49 3.87 -23.10
C PHE A 221 -7.72 2.95 -23.05
N PRO A 222 -7.82 2.05 -22.05
CA PRO A 222 -8.94 1.14 -21.92
C PRO A 222 -10.24 1.85 -21.51
N ILE A 223 -11.34 1.55 -22.21
CA ILE A 223 -12.67 2.13 -22.01
C ILE A 223 -13.76 1.04 -21.93
N ASP A 224 -14.93 1.41 -21.44
CA ASP A 224 -16.16 0.62 -21.50
C ASP A 224 -16.95 1.00 -22.77
N LYS A 225 -17.30 0.02 -23.61
CA LYS A 225 -18.05 0.26 -24.86
C LYS A 225 -19.29 -0.63 -24.95
N THR A 226 -20.47 -0.01 -24.89
CA THR A 226 -21.77 -0.67 -25.11
C THR A 226 -22.38 -0.20 -26.42
N GLY A 227 -22.39 -1.06 -27.46
CA GLY A 227 -22.93 -0.69 -28.77
C GLY A 227 -22.14 0.45 -29.41
N THR A 228 -22.77 1.61 -29.62
CA THR A 228 -22.10 2.83 -30.07
C THR A 228 -21.81 3.82 -28.94
N THR A 229 -22.01 3.45 -27.67
CA THR A 229 -21.73 4.32 -26.53
C THR A 229 -20.45 3.88 -25.84
N CYS A 230 -19.50 4.80 -25.70
CA CYS A 230 -18.25 4.61 -24.97
C CYS A 230 -18.30 5.40 -23.68
N LYS A 231 -17.60 4.89 -22.66
CA LYS A 231 -17.41 5.55 -21.39
C LYS A 231 -15.94 5.52 -21.02
N LEU A 232 -15.44 6.62 -20.48
CA LEU A 232 -14.12 6.69 -19.87
C LEU A 232 -14.16 5.99 -18.50
N GLU A 233 -14.29 4.67 -18.54
CA GLU A 233 -14.39 3.79 -17.38
C GLU A 233 -13.80 2.42 -17.70
N ASN A 234 -13.04 1.87 -16.75
CA ASN A 234 -12.53 0.51 -16.76
C ASN A 234 -12.44 0.01 -15.31
N GLU A 235 -11.85 -1.17 -15.07
CA GLU A 235 -11.76 -1.75 -13.71
C GLU A 235 -11.00 -0.88 -12.71
N SER A 236 -9.98 -0.14 -13.18
CA SER A 236 -9.07 0.65 -12.35
C SER A 236 -9.49 2.11 -12.25
N VAL A 237 -9.99 2.71 -13.34
CA VAL A 237 -10.19 4.15 -13.47
C VAL A 237 -11.56 4.49 -14.03
N LYS A 238 -12.20 5.51 -13.45
CA LYS A 238 -13.40 6.17 -13.96
C LYS A 238 -13.15 7.67 -14.07
N THR A 239 -13.43 8.26 -15.22
CA THR A 239 -13.32 9.70 -15.44
C THR A 239 -14.70 10.34 -15.57
N VAL A 240 -14.92 11.44 -14.85
CA VAL A 240 -16.19 12.15 -14.71
C VAL A 240 -16.04 13.56 -15.26
N ASP A 241 -16.90 13.94 -16.20
CA ASP A 241 -17.08 15.32 -16.64
C ASP A 241 -18.06 16.02 -15.69
N LEU A 242 -17.56 16.95 -14.87
CA LEU A 242 -18.40 17.73 -13.95
C LEU A 242 -19.10 18.91 -14.61
N ARG A 243 -18.76 19.24 -15.86
CA ARG A 243 -19.39 20.31 -16.66
C ARG A 243 -19.46 21.65 -15.93
N ASN A 244 -18.35 22.03 -15.29
CA ASN A 244 -18.21 23.24 -14.48
C ASN A 244 -19.13 23.27 -13.23
N GLY A 245 -19.66 22.11 -12.82
CA GLY A 245 -20.31 21.90 -11.54
C GLY A 245 -19.34 21.39 -10.47
N THR A 246 -19.86 21.21 -9.25
CA THR A 246 -19.07 20.76 -8.08
C THR A 246 -19.41 19.35 -7.60
N SER A 247 -20.41 18.70 -8.21
CA SER A 247 -20.89 17.35 -7.86
C SER A 247 -21.08 16.49 -9.10
N GLY A 248 -21.00 15.16 -8.94
CA GLY A 248 -21.13 14.20 -10.03
C GLY A 248 -20.19 13.02 -9.85
N SER A 249 -20.65 11.84 -10.27
CA SER A 249 -19.91 10.56 -10.15
C SER A 249 -20.08 9.63 -11.35
N ALA A 250 -20.94 9.99 -12.32
CA ALA A 250 -21.18 9.18 -13.50
C ALA A 250 -20.01 9.29 -14.49
N ALA A 251 -19.56 8.15 -15.02
CA ALA A 251 -18.51 8.13 -16.04
C ALA A 251 -18.91 8.98 -17.27
N TYR A 252 -17.97 9.77 -17.76
CA TYR A 252 -18.15 10.52 -19.01
C TYR A 252 -18.45 9.54 -20.14
N SER A 253 -19.59 9.77 -20.81
CA SER A 253 -20.10 8.92 -21.87
C SER A 253 -20.19 9.71 -23.18
N TYR A 254 -19.77 9.09 -24.29
CA TYR A 254 -19.79 9.68 -25.63
C TYR A 254 -20.18 8.66 -26.70
N ASN A 255 -20.56 9.14 -27.88
CA ASN A 255 -20.88 8.28 -29.01
C ASN A 255 -19.60 7.88 -29.75
N CYS A 256 -19.40 6.58 -29.95
CA CYS A 256 -18.23 5.96 -30.57
C CYS A 256 -18.66 4.85 -31.55
N ALA A 257 -19.37 5.25 -32.61
CA ALA A 257 -19.85 4.32 -33.62
C ALA A 257 -18.72 3.77 -34.51
N ASP A 258 -17.61 4.49 -34.62
CA ASP A 258 -16.44 4.09 -35.38
C ASP A 258 -15.55 3.08 -34.63
N GLY A 259 -14.56 2.54 -35.34
CA GLY A 259 -13.60 1.58 -34.78
C GLY A 259 -12.50 2.22 -33.93
N THR A 260 -12.34 3.55 -33.98
CA THR A 260 -11.29 4.27 -33.25
C THR A 260 -11.71 4.65 -31.83
N ASN A 261 -13.03 4.79 -31.58
CA ASN A 261 -13.57 5.24 -30.31
C ASN A 261 -13.04 6.62 -29.89
N TYR A 262 -12.90 7.50 -30.87
CA TYR A 262 -12.29 8.82 -30.70
C TYR A 262 -13.17 9.78 -29.90
N THR A 263 -12.57 10.55 -28.99
CA THR A 263 -13.20 11.70 -28.33
C THR A 263 -12.19 12.82 -28.13
N ASP A 264 -12.58 14.06 -28.38
CA ASP A 264 -11.81 15.29 -28.13
C ASP A 264 -12.54 16.26 -27.20
N HIS A 265 -13.58 15.77 -26.51
CA HIS A 265 -14.36 16.57 -25.58
C HIS A 265 -13.51 16.91 -24.34
N LYS A 266 -13.30 18.16 -23.97
CA LYS A 266 -13.46 19.37 -24.79
C LYS A 266 -12.18 20.19 -24.74
N TYR A 267 -11.94 20.96 -25.80
CA TYR A 267 -10.93 22.02 -25.77
C TYR A 267 -11.35 23.11 -24.78
N ILE A 268 -10.51 23.41 -23.78
CA ILE A 268 -10.78 24.44 -22.78
C ILE A 268 -9.50 25.03 -22.22
N ASN A 269 -9.49 26.36 -22.06
CA ASN A 269 -8.38 27.11 -21.46
C ASN A 269 -6.99 26.77 -22.06
N GLY A 270 -6.93 26.29 -23.30
CA GLY A 270 -5.71 25.90 -24.00
C GLY A 270 -5.34 24.40 -23.93
N ALA A 271 -6.06 23.56 -23.19
CA ALA A 271 -5.92 22.11 -23.26
C ALA A 271 -6.84 21.51 -24.32
N TYR A 272 -6.41 20.40 -24.95
CA TYR A 272 -7.13 19.76 -26.05
C TYR A 272 -8.24 18.82 -25.56
N SER A 273 -7.97 17.96 -24.56
CA SER A 273 -9.02 17.19 -23.86
C SER A 273 -8.54 16.76 -22.47
N PRO A 274 -8.86 17.55 -21.41
CA PRO A 274 -8.54 17.17 -20.03
C PRO A 274 -9.17 15.85 -19.58
N LEU A 275 -10.29 15.44 -20.20
CA LEU A 275 -10.93 14.14 -19.93
C LEU A 275 -10.07 12.96 -20.38
N ASN A 276 -9.48 13.05 -21.57
CA ASN A 276 -8.57 12.01 -22.08
C ASN A 276 -7.32 11.92 -21.22
N ASP A 277 -6.70 13.08 -20.93
CA ASP A 277 -5.51 13.16 -20.08
C ASP A 277 -5.77 12.57 -18.70
N ALA A 278 -6.88 12.93 -18.06
CA ALA A 278 -7.20 12.41 -16.73
C ALA A 278 -7.45 10.89 -16.76
N HIS A 279 -8.12 10.38 -17.80
CA HIS A 279 -8.35 8.95 -17.93
C HIS A 279 -7.05 8.18 -18.17
N TYR A 280 -6.22 8.66 -19.09
CA TYR A 280 -4.94 8.03 -19.41
C TYR A 280 -3.99 8.08 -18.21
N PHE A 281 -3.76 9.25 -17.61
CA PHE A 281 -2.87 9.41 -16.46
C PHE A 281 -3.35 8.64 -15.23
N GLY A 282 -4.67 8.54 -15.00
CA GLY A 282 -5.19 7.66 -13.94
C GLY A 282 -4.77 6.21 -14.12
N ASN A 283 -4.73 5.70 -15.36
CA ASN A 283 -4.28 4.34 -15.65
C ASN A 283 -2.76 4.22 -15.48
N VAL A 284 -1.99 5.20 -15.97
CA VAL A 284 -0.53 5.24 -15.79
C VAL A 284 -0.14 5.18 -14.31
N VAL A 285 -0.80 5.96 -13.46
CA VAL A 285 -0.54 5.96 -12.00
C VAL A 285 -0.91 4.61 -11.38
N PHE A 286 -2.06 4.05 -11.74
CA PHE A 286 -2.46 2.73 -11.27
C PHE A 286 -1.43 1.65 -11.65
N ASP A 287 -0.98 1.65 -12.90
CA ASP A 287 -0.01 0.68 -13.43
C ASP A 287 1.36 0.87 -12.77
N MET A 288 1.83 2.10 -12.56
CA MET A 288 3.08 2.38 -11.84
C MET A 288 3.08 1.75 -10.44
N TYR A 289 2.06 2.02 -9.62
CA TYR A 289 1.94 1.42 -8.28
C TYR A 289 1.83 -0.11 -8.37
N LYS A 290 1.10 -0.63 -9.36
CA LYS A 290 0.91 -2.08 -9.52
C LYS A 290 2.18 -2.79 -9.96
N GLU A 291 2.94 -2.22 -10.87
CA GLU A 291 4.14 -2.84 -11.45
C GLU A 291 5.37 -2.67 -10.56
N TRP A 292 5.56 -1.48 -9.97
CA TRP A 292 6.74 -1.22 -9.15
C TRP A 292 6.57 -1.71 -7.71
N MET A 293 5.35 -1.63 -7.17
CA MET A 293 5.08 -1.90 -5.75
C MET A 293 4.15 -3.10 -5.50
N ASN A 294 3.65 -3.74 -6.58
CA ASN A 294 2.68 -4.84 -6.49
C ASN A 294 1.41 -4.51 -5.68
N THR A 295 1.04 -3.23 -5.58
CA THR A 295 -0.15 -2.77 -4.87
C THR A 295 -0.98 -1.84 -5.75
N SER A 296 -2.29 -1.80 -5.51
CA SER A 296 -3.12 -0.72 -6.06
C SER A 296 -2.88 0.55 -5.24
N PRO A 297 -2.96 1.76 -5.84
CA PRO A 297 -2.80 3.01 -5.10
C PRO A 297 -3.99 3.29 -4.16
N LEU A 298 -5.17 2.76 -4.48
CA LEU A 298 -6.37 2.84 -3.64
C LEU A 298 -7.04 1.46 -3.57
N THR A 299 -7.71 1.20 -2.45
CA THR A 299 -8.55 0.00 -2.23
C THR A 299 -9.85 -0.02 -3.05
N PHE A 300 -10.12 1.04 -3.81
CA PHE A 300 -11.28 1.21 -4.69
C PHE A 300 -10.88 1.91 -6.00
N GLN A 301 -11.77 1.88 -6.99
CA GLN A 301 -11.55 2.46 -8.32
C GLN A 301 -11.22 3.96 -8.25
N LEU A 302 -10.19 4.39 -8.99
CA LEU A 302 -9.80 5.79 -9.10
C LEU A 302 -10.90 6.57 -9.80
N THR A 303 -11.41 7.62 -9.17
CA THR A 303 -12.40 8.51 -9.79
C THR A 303 -11.75 9.86 -10.08
N MET A 304 -11.50 10.12 -11.36
CA MET A 304 -10.89 11.34 -11.88
C MET A 304 -12.00 12.33 -12.29
N ARG A 305 -12.21 13.40 -11.54
CA ARG A 305 -13.28 14.37 -11.77
C ARG A 305 -12.71 15.62 -12.41
N VAL A 306 -13.06 15.92 -13.65
CA VAL A 306 -12.51 17.05 -14.40
C VAL A 306 -13.60 18.08 -14.71
N HIS A 307 -13.16 19.26 -15.14
CA HIS A 307 -14.02 20.42 -15.37
C HIS A 307 -14.77 20.82 -14.09
N TYR A 308 -14.06 20.82 -12.95
CA TYR A 308 -14.60 21.22 -11.65
C TYR A 308 -14.75 22.74 -11.56
N ASP A 309 -15.97 23.19 -11.23
CA ASP A 309 -16.32 24.60 -11.03
C ASP A 309 -15.91 25.49 -12.24
N THR A 310 -15.99 26.81 -12.09
CA THR A 310 -15.60 27.78 -13.12
C THR A 310 -14.31 28.48 -12.72
N ASP A 311 -13.34 28.56 -13.64
CA ASP A 311 -12.07 29.25 -13.43
C ASP A 311 -11.28 28.77 -12.18
N TYR A 312 -11.47 27.51 -11.78
CA TYR A 312 -10.89 26.96 -10.57
C TYR A 312 -9.42 26.59 -10.79
N GLU A 313 -8.52 27.30 -10.11
CA GLU A 313 -7.07 27.17 -10.21
C GLU A 313 -6.49 26.21 -9.15
N ASN A 314 -7.14 25.06 -8.96
CA ASN A 314 -6.67 24.06 -8.00
C ASN A 314 -7.09 22.64 -8.38
N ALA A 315 -6.37 21.66 -7.84
CA ALA A 315 -6.71 20.24 -7.84
C ALA A 315 -6.73 19.74 -6.40
N PHE A 316 -7.47 18.68 -6.12
CA PHE A 316 -7.53 18.11 -4.78
C PHE A 316 -8.04 16.66 -4.74
N TRP A 317 -7.52 15.91 -3.78
CA TRP A 317 -8.12 14.72 -3.20
C TRP A 317 -9.17 15.09 -2.14
N ASN A 318 -10.31 14.39 -2.14
CA ASN A 318 -11.40 14.64 -1.18
C ASN A 318 -11.77 13.44 -0.27
N GLY A 319 -10.89 12.45 -0.13
CA GLY A 319 -11.17 11.21 0.59
C GLY A 319 -11.83 10.12 -0.26
N SER A 320 -12.22 10.41 -1.51
CA SER A 320 -12.85 9.42 -2.40
C SER A 320 -12.54 9.59 -3.89
N SER A 321 -12.11 10.77 -4.32
CA SER A 321 -11.88 11.10 -5.72
C SER A 321 -10.86 12.24 -5.87
N MET A 322 -10.17 12.23 -7.00
CA MET A 322 -9.28 13.31 -7.42
C MET A 322 -10.08 14.27 -8.28
N THR A 323 -9.96 15.56 -8.04
CA THR A 323 -10.77 16.60 -8.68
C THR A 323 -9.88 17.69 -9.25
N PHE A 324 -10.11 18.06 -10.51
CA PHE A 324 -9.25 18.97 -11.27
C PHE A 324 -10.06 20.13 -11.85
N GLY A 325 -9.63 21.35 -11.54
CA GLY A 325 -10.17 22.56 -12.13
C GLY A 325 -9.65 22.82 -13.55
N ASP A 326 -10.36 23.68 -14.27
CA ASP A 326 -10.00 24.07 -15.63
C ASP A 326 -8.91 25.17 -15.69
N GLY A 327 -8.47 25.69 -14.55
CA GLY A 327 -7.53 26.80 -14.47
C GLY A 327 -8.10 28.12 -15.05
N LYS A 328 -7.30 29.18 -15.05
CA LYS A 328 -7.68 30.46 -15.67
C LYS A 328 -6.47 31.26 -16.18
N ASN A 329 -5.80 32.00 -15.31
CA ASN A 329 -4.70 32.91 -15.61
C ASN A 329 -3.34 32.29 -15.30
N THR A 330 -3.24 31.55 -14.20
CA THR A 330 -1.98 30.92 -13.76
C THR A 330 -1.77 29.58 -14.43
N PHE A 331 -2.85 28.79 -14.51
CA PHE A 331 -2.80 27.41 -14.95
C PHE A 331 -3.67 27.17 -16.19
N TYR A 332 -3.22 26.24 -17.02
CA TYR A 332 -4.08 25.41 -17.87
C TYR A 332 -4.98 24.52 -16.98
N PRO A 333 -5.93 23.72 -17.53
CA PRO A 333 -6.58 22.69 -16.74
C PRO A 333 -5.55 21.83 -16.02
N LEU A 334 -5.77 21.58 -14.72
CA LEU A 334 -4.77 21.03 -13.81
C LEU A 334 -4.64 19.51 -13.95
N VAL A 335 -4.74 19.01 -15.18
CA VAL A 335 -4.63 17.60 -15.53
C VAL A 335 -3.31 17.39 -16.26
N ASP A 336 -2.25 17.15 -15.50
CA ASP A 336 -1.01 16.57 -16.01
C ASP A 336 -0.66 15.30 -15.22
N ILE A 337 0.39 14.59 -15.64
CA ILE A 337 0.81 13.35 -14.99
C ILE A 337 1.31 13.56 -13.55
N ASN A 338 2.00 14.67 -13.29
CA ASN A 338 2.54 15.03 -11.98
C ASN A 338 1.39 15.28 -10.99
N VAL A 339 0.46 16.18 -11.34
CA VAL A 339 -0.71 16.54 -10.53
C VAL A 339 -1.66 15.36 -10.39
N SER A 340 -1.87 14.56 -11.44
CA SER A 340 -2.73 13.37 -11.35
C SER A 340 -2.18 12.35 -10.36
N ALA A 341 -0.87 12.08 -10.40
CA ALA A 341 -0.23 11.16 -9.46
C ALA A 341 -0.18 11.73 -8.04
N HIS A 342 0.04 13.04 -7.91
CA HIS A 342 0.03 13.77 -6.63
C HIS A 342 -1.32 13.58 -5.92
N GLU A 343 -2.43 13.87 -6.59
CA GLU A 343 -3.77 13.75 -5.98
C GLU A 343 -4.13 12.30 -5.64
N VAL A 344 -3.75 11.33 -6.48
CA VAL A 344 -3.95 9.90 -6.16
C VAL A 344 -3.15 9.50 -4.91
N SER A 345 -1.94 10.03 -4.76
CA SER A 345 -0.99 9.63 -3.71
C SER A 345 -1.32 10.22 -2.33
N HIS A 346 -2.14 11.28 -2.26
CA HIS A 346 -2.82 11.65 -1.02
C HIS A 346 -3.73 10.54 -0.52
N GLY A 347 -4.53 9.94 -1.40
CA GLY A 347 -5.40 8.81 -1.05
C GLY A 347 -4.59 7.56 -0.66
N PHE A 348 -3.45 7.31 -1.32
CA PHE A 348 -2.52 6.26 -0.91
C PHE A 348 -2.00 6.50 0.51
N THR A 349 -1.55 7.72 0.81
CA THR A 349 -1.05 8.10 2.14
C THR A 349 -2.13 7.98 3.21
N GLU A 350 -3.36 8.39 2.91
CA GLU A 350 -4.51 8.27 3.81
C GLU A 350 -4.81 6.82 4.19
N GLN A 351 -4.66 5.88 3.25
CA GLN A 351 -4.92 4.44 3.46
C GLN A 351 -3.75 3.68 4.11
N ASN A 352 -2.59 4.33 4.26
CA ASN A 352 -1.37 3.74 4.81
C ASN A 352 -0.93 4.48 6.08
N SER A 353 0.12 5.30 6.01
CA SER A 353 0.67 6.00 7.19
C SER A 353 -0.31 6.95 7.87
N GLY A 354 -1.30 7.45 7.13
CA GLY A 354 -2.28 8.41 7.63
C GLY A 354 -1.66 9.72 8.08
N LEU A 355 -0.57 10.17 7.43
CA LEU A 355 0.12 11.42 7.76
C LEU A 355 -0.86 12.59 7.84
N VAL A 356 -0.98 13.17 9.03
CA VAL A 356 -1.83 14.32 9.30
C VAL A 356 -1.36 15.49 8.45
N TYR A 357 -2.30 16.11 7.75
CA TYR A 357 -2.06 17.21 6.81
C TYR A 357 -1.79 18.55 7.53
N GLN A 358 -0.82 18.55 8.44
CA GLN A 358 -0.42 19.70 9.25
C GLN A 358 1.05 19.56 9.63
N ASN A 359 1.73 20.70 9.81
CA ASN A 359 3.10 20.75 10.33
C ASN A 359 4.07 19.87 9.51
N MET A 360 5.01 19.19 10.17
CA MET A 360 6.01 18.34 9.50
C MET A 360 5.37 17.15 8.78
N SER A 361 4.41 16.45 9.40
CA SER A 361 3.74 15.31 8.77
C SER A 361 3.00 15.72 7.51
N GLY A 362 2.41 16.91 7.49
CA GLY A 362 1.77 17.46 6.30
C GLY A 362 2.78 17.82 5.21
N GLY A 363 3.95 18.35 5.57
CA GLY A 363 5.05 18.55 4.62
C GLY A 363 5.56 17.24 4.01
N ILE A 364 5.65 16.17 4.80
CA ILE A 364 6.00 14.82 4.29
C ILE A 364 4.89 14.30 3.37
N ASN A 365 3.62 14.50 3.73
CA ASN A 365 2.47 14.08 2.93
C ASN A 365 2.51 14.75 1.54
N GLU A 366 2.63 16.08 1.49
CA GLU A 366 2.81 16.85 0.25
C GLU A 366 4.02 16.39 -0.56
N ALA A 367 5.16 16.19 0.11
CA ALA A 367 6.38 15.77 -0.57
C ALA A 367 6.26 14.36 -1.17
N PHE A 368 5.61 13.42 -0.47
CA PHE A 368 5.36 12.09 -1.03
C PHE A 368 4.48 12.15 -2.26
N SER A 369 3.44 13.00 -2.27
CA SER A 369 2.60 13.22 -3.43
C SER A 369 3.37 13.85 -4.60
N ASP A 370 4.25 14.82 -4.35
CA ASP A 370 5.16 15.37 -5.37
C ASP A 370 6.12 14.30 -5.91
N ILE A 371 6.71 13.48 -5.04
CA ILE A 371 7.61 12.38 -5.40
C ILE A 371 6.90 11.35 -6.29
N ALA A 372 5.63 11.06 -6.01
CA ALA A 372 4.81 10.20 -6.86
C ALA A 372 4.53 10.83 -8.24
N GLY A 373 4.45 12.16 -8.31
CA GLY A 373 4.40 12.93 -9.56
C GLY A 373 5.61 12.68 -10.45
N GLU A 374 6.81 12.92 -9.92
CA GLU A 374 8.07 12.68 -10.63
C GLU A 374 8.24 11.19 -10.98
N ALA A 375 7.84 10.29 -10.08
CA ALA A 375 7.86 8.85 -10.34
C ALA A 375 6.95 8.44 -11.50
N ALA A 376 5.74 9.01 -11.59
CA ALA A 376 4.80 8.73 -12.66
C ALA A 376 5.27 9.31 -13.99
N GLU A 377 5.91 10.47 -13.96
CA GLU A 377 6.58 11.02 -15.14
C GLU A 377 7.73 10.13 -15.61
N TYR A 378 8.60 9.70 -14.69
CA TYR A 378 9.69 8.77 -14.99
C TYR A 378 9.18 7.45 -15.57
N TYR A 379 8.10 6.91 -15.01
CA TYR A 379 7.45 5.69 -15.50
C TYR A 379 6.93 5.86 -16.93
N LEU A 380 6.31 7.01 -17.24
CA LEU A 380 5.72 7.28 -18.54
C LEU A 380 6.76 7.64 -19.62
N ARG A 381 7.75 8.47 -19.27
CA ARG A 381 8.66 9.13 -20.22
C ARG A 381 10.10 8.61 -20.17
N GLY A 382 10.48 7.93 -19.08
CA GLY A 382 11.85 7.47 -18.82
C GLY A 382 12.81 8.59 -18.35
N ASN A 383 12.30 9.80 -18.13
CA ASN A 383 13.03 10.95 -17.60
C ASN A 383 12.10 11.82 -16.75
N VAL A 384 12.68 12.77 -16.01
CA VAL A 384 11.97 13.74 -15.16
C VAL A 384 12.61 15.12 -15.31
N ASP A 385 11.81 16.17 -15.14
CA ASP A 385 12.27 17.56 -15.21
C ASP A 385 12.57 18.17 -13.82
N TRP A 386 12.15 17.50 -12.74
CA TRP A 386 12.30 17.96 -11.35
C TRP A 386 11.48 19.22 -11.01
N VAL A 387 10.39 19.45 -11.75
CA VAL A 387 9.53 20.63 -11.63
C VAL A 387 8.04 20.22 -11.63
N VAL A 388 7.44 20.28 -10.45
CA VAL A 388 6.02 19.93 -10.27
C VAL A 388 5.13 20.89 -11.05
N GLY A 389 4.23 20.34 -11.86
CA GLY A 389 3.21 21.10 -12.59
C GLY A 389 3.76 22.00 -13.70
N SER A 390 4.96 21.73 -14.21
CA SER A 390 5.55 22.46 -15.32
C SER A 390 4.62 22.47 -16.54
N ASP A 391 4.00 21.33 -16.86
CA ASP A 391 3.11 21.14 -18.01
C ASP A 391 1.81 21.97 -17.94
N ILE A 392 1.33 22.32 -16.73
CA ILE A 392 0.09 23.10 -16.53
C ILE A 392 0.32 24.55 -16.15
N PHE A 393 1.55 24.94 -15.80
CA PHE A 393 1.88 26.33 -15.47
C PHE A 393 2.02 27.17 -16.74
N LYS A 394 1.22 28.24 -16.90
CA LYS A 394 1.22 29.04 -18.14
C LYS A 394 2.50 29.83 -18.35
N SER A 395 3.17 30.22 -17.27
CA SER A 395 4.46 30.90 -17.33
C SER A 395 5.62 29.92 -17.47
N GLU A 396 6.82 30.44 -17.67
CA GLU A 396 8.04 29.63 -17.64
C GLU A 396 8.25 29.03 -16.23
N GLY A 397 8.80 27.81 -16.15
CA GLY A 397 8.93 27.05 -14.91
C GLY A 397 7.67 26.24 -14.54
N GLY A 398 7.49 26.03 -13.24
CA GLY A 398 6.35 25.29 -12.66
C GLY A 398 6.03 25.73 -11.23
N LEU A 399 5.23 24.92 -10.53
CA LEU A 399 4.67 25.24 -9.22
C LEU A 399 5.69 25.09 -8.08
N ARG A 400 6.50 24.02 -8.12
CA ARG A 400 7.53 23.70 -7.14
C ARG A 400 8.74 23.09 -7.84
N TYR A 401 9.89 23.15 -7.18
CA TYR A 401 11.18 22.70 -7.72
C TYR A 401 11.84 21.72 -6.75
N PHE A 402 12.28 20.58 -7.26
CA PHE A 402 12.92 19.55 -6.44
C PHE A 402 14.39 19.87 -6.13
N ASP A 403 15.11 20.43 -7.09
CA ASP A 403 16.55 20.70 -6.97
C ASP A 403 16.86 21.83 -5.96
N GLN A 404 16.03 22.86 -5.98
CA GLN A 404 16.05 23.99 -5.06
C GLN A 404 14.63 24.53 -4.85
N PRO A 405 13.88 24.01 -3.87
CA PRO A 405 12.52 24.42 -3.55
C PRO A 405 12.30 25.93 -3.48
N SER A 406 13.23 26.68 -2.90
CA SER A 406 13.16 28.14 -2.74
C SER A 406 13.13 28.94 -4.04
N LYS A 407 13.32 28.31 -5.22
CA LYS A 407 13.13 28.94 -6.54
C LYS A 407 11.70 29.43 -6.77
N ASP A 408 10.71 28.86 -6.08
CA ASP A 408 9.33 29.37 -6.09
C ASP A 408 9.16 30.67 -5.25
N GLY A 409 10.23 31.09 -4.56
CA GLY A 409 10.30 32.28 -3.70
C GLY A 409 9.70 32.10 -2.30
N ARG A 410 9.24 30.91 -1.92
CA ARG A 410 8.46 30.68 -0.69
C ARG A 410 8.78 29.36 0.04
N SER A 411 9.06 28.29 -0.68
CA SER A 411 9.38 26.98 -0.13
C SER A 411 10.73 26.97 0.57
N ILE A 412 10.90 26.05 1.52
CA ILE A 412 12.14 25.90 2.29
C ILE A 412 13.03 24.79 1.72
N ASP A 413 14.34 25.02 1.74
CA ASP A 413 15.34 24.09 1.20
C ASP A 413 15.96 23.19 2.28
N HIS A 414 15.73 23.53 3.55
CA HIS A 414 16.39 22.92 4.70
C HIS A 414 15.50 22.97 5.95
N ALA A 415 15.52 21.92 6.76
CA ALA A 415 14.66 21.76 7.93
C ALA A 415 14.86 22.86 9.00
N SER A 416 16.03 23.49 9.06
CA SER A 416 16.29 24.62 9.98
C SER A 416 15.45 25.87 9.68
N GLN A 417 14.81 25.96 8.51
CA GLN A 417 13.92 27.04 8.12
C GLN A 417 12.45 26.76 8.53
N TYR A 418 12.17 25.56 9.03
CA TYR A 418 10.84 25.16 9.44
C TYR A 418 10.38 25.88 10.72
N TYR A 419 9.08 26.14 10.81
CA TYR A 419 8.39 26.55 12.02
C TYR A 419 6.96 25.99 12.02
N ASP A 420 6.39 25.76 13.21
CA ASP A 420 5.03 25.24 13.35
C ASP A 420 4.01 26.16 12.68
N GLY A 421 3.08 25.59 11.92
CA GLY A 421 2.12 26.34 11.12
C GLY A 421 2.62 26.84 9.76
N LEU A 422 3.87 26.54 9.37
CA LEU A 422 4.30 26.70 7.98
C LEU A 422 3.41 25.87 7.05
N ASN A 423 2.97 26.46 5.94
CA ASN A 423 2.12 25.80 4.96
C ASN A 423 2.82 24.54 4.41
N VAL A 424 2.08 23.45 4.33
CA VAL A 424 2.60 22.12 3.98
C VAL A 424 3.20 22.05 2.57
N HIS A 425 2.64 22.80 1.62
CA HIS A 425 3.18 22.89 0.25
C HIS A 425 4.55 23.59 0.20
N LEU A 426 4.90 24.36 1.25
CA LEU A 426 6.19 25.04 1.37
C LEU A 426 7.20 24.21 2.16
N SER A 427 6.73 23.52 3.20
CA SER A 427 7.56 22.65 4.04
C SER A 427 7.92 21.32 3.36
N SER A 428 7.16 20.90 2.33
CA SER A 428 7.47 19.75 1.49
C SER A 428 8.82 19.85 0.78
N GLY A 429 9.31 21.07 0.54
CA GLY A 429 10.61 21.32 -0.08
C GLY A 429 11.78 20.56 0.57
N VAL A 430 11.73 20.34 1.88
CA VAL A 430 12.75 19.55 2.61
C VAL A 430 12.85 18.12 2.05
N TYR A 431 11.71 17.44 1.89
CA TYR A 431 11.67 16.06 1.44
C TYR A 431 11.77 15.94 -0.08
N ASN A 432 11.23 16.89 -0.84
CA ASN A 432 11.43 16.96 -2.29
C ASN A 432 12.92 17.05 -2.62
N ARG A 433 13.65 17.94 -1.92
CA ARG A 433 15.09 18.09 -2.12
C ARG A 433 15.89 16.88 -1.67
N ALA A 434 15.52 16.24 -0.56
CA ALA A 434 16.16 14.98 -0.14
C ALA A 434 15.99 13.89 -1.22
N PHE A 435 14.78 13.75 -1.77
CA PHE A 435 14.51 12.80 -2.85
C PHE A 435 15.32 13.10 -4.11
N TYR A 436 15.38 14.37 -4.53
CA TYR A 436 16.19 14.82 -5.66
C TYR A 436 17.66 14.41 -5.50
N LEU A 437 18.25 14.70 -4.34
CA LEU A 437 19.64 14.40 -4.04
C LEU A 437 19.92 12.89 -4.07
N LEU A 438 18.99 12.09 -3.53
CA LEU A 438 19.10 10.65 -3.52
C LEU A 438 18.98 10.06 -4.93
N ALA A 439 17.92 10.41 -5.66
CA ALA A 439 17.63 9.85 -6.99
C ALA A 439 18.70 10.20 -8.04
N ASN A 440 19.45 11.30 -7.85
CA ASN A 440 20.56 11.69 -8.71
C ASN A 440 21.93 11.18 -8.23
N LYS A 441 22.00 10.45 -7.10
CA LYS A 441 23.24 9.85 -6.60
C LYS A 441 23.61 8.62 -7.44
N SER A 442 24.90 8.37 -7.63
CA SER A 442 25.37 7.18 -8.34
C SER A 442 24.84 5.90 -7.70
N GLY A 443 24.25 5.01 -8.51
CA GLY A 443 23.62 3.77 -8.04
C GLY A 443 22.12 3.90 -7.72
N TRP A 444 21.59 5.12 -7.71
CA TRP A 444 20.18 5.43 -7.53
C TRP A 444 19.53 5.92 -8.82
N ASP A 445 18.21 5.85 -8.84
CA ASP A 445 17.33 6.41 -9.85
C ASP A 445 15.98 6.79 -9.20
N VAL A 446 15.09 7.44 -9.96
CA VAL A 446 13.77 7.87 -9.48
C VAL A 446 12.96 6.69 -8.95
N ARG A 447 13.02 5.54 -9.63
CA ARG A 447 12.27 4.35 -9.24
C ARG A 447 12.71 3.82 -7.89
N LYS A 448 14.02 3.59 -7.68
CA LYS A 448 14.55 3.09 -6.39
C LYS A 448 14.22 4.04 -5.24
N GLY A 449 14.33 5.34 -5.48
CA GLY A 449 13.90 6.35 -4.50
C GLY A 449 12.42 6.21 -4.18
N PHE A 450 11.57 6.13 -5.21
CA PHE A 450 10.11 6.04 -5.02
C PHE A 450 9.71 4.77 -4.27
N GLU A 451 10.34 3.63 -4.58
CA GLU A 451 10.08 2.35 -3.92
C GLU A 451 10.30 2.46 -2.39
N ILE A 452 11.42 3.01 -1.93
CA ILE A 452 11.70 3.12 -0.49
C ILE A 452 10.81 4.14 0.21
N PHE A 453 10.47 5.26 -0.43
CA PHE A 453 9.51 6.22 0.14
C PHE A 453 8.11 5.61 0.24
N THR A 454 7.73 4.80 -0.73
CA THR A 454 6.45 4.08 -0.70
C THR A 454 6.41 3.05 0.43
N VAL A 455 7.45 2.23 0.58
CA VAL A 455 7.56 1.28 1.70
C VAL A 455 7.56 2.01 3.06
N ALA A 456 8.24 3.16 3.15
CA ALA A 456 8.21 3.97 4.35
C ALA A 456 6.79 4.47 4.69
N ASN A 457 6.04 4.91 3.68
CA ASN A 457 4.64 5.29 3.84
C ASN A 457 3.75 4.10 4.27
N GLN A 458 3.99 2.91 3.73
CA GLN A 458 3.20 1.72 4.06
C GLN A 458 3.48 1.17 5.47
N LEU A 459 4.74 1.20 5.92
CA LEU A 459 5.17 0.40 7.08
C LEU A 459 5.76 1.20 8.24
N TYR A 460 6.36 2.36 7.97
CA TYR A 460 7.23 3.03 8.94
C TYR A 460 6.75 4.39 9.40
N TRP A 461 6.10 5.15 8.53
CA TRP A 461 5.55 6.44 8.89
C TRP A 461 4.30 6.26 9.74
N THR A 462 4.20 7.10 10.75
CA THR A 462 2.98 7.27 11.56
C THR A 462 2.32 8.60 11.22
N ALA A 463 1.05 8.74 11.61
CA ALA A 463 0.24 9.92 11.34
C ALA A 463 0.91 11.27 11.74
N ASN A 464 1.74 11.29 12.79
CA ASN A 464 2.42 12.50 13.28
C ASN A 464 3.94 12.43 13.11
N SER A 465 4.44 11.73 12.07
CA SER A 465 5.88 11.63 11.82
C SER A 465 6.51 13.02 11.70
N THR A 466 7.57 13.25 12.47
CA THR A 466 8.46 14.41 12.28
C THR A 466 9.36 14.18 11.08
N PHE A 467 10.08 15.20 10.63
CA PHE A 467 11.06 15.02 9.55
C PHE A 467 12.12 13.96 9.88
N ASP A 468 12.66 13.91 11.10
CA ASP A 468 13.65 12.88 11.46
C ASP A 468 13.03 11.48 11.50
N ALA A 469 11.82 11.36 12.07
CA ALA A 469 11.13 10.07 12.15
C ALA A 469 10.74 9.54 10.76
N GLY A 470 10.32 10.43 9.84
CA GLY A 470 10.03 10.07 8.47
C GLY A 470 11.27 9.60 7.71
N ALA A 471 12.41 10.28 7.87
CA ALA A 471 13.66 9.94 7.22
C ALA A 471 14.20 8.60 7.74
N CYS A 472 14.05 8.34 9.04
CA CYS A 472 14.26 7.01 9.61
C CYS A 472 13.43 5.93 8.93
N GLY A 473 12.14 6.19 8.66
CA GLY A 473 11.31 5.24 7.93
C GLY A 473 11.85 4.92 6.54
N VAL A 474 12.36 5.93 5.83
CA VAL A 474 12.99 5.76 4.51
C VAL A 474 14.30 4.97 4.59
N ALA A 475 15.13 5.22 5.61
CA ALA A 475 16.36 4.46 5.86
C ALA A 475 16.09 2.98 6.17
N LYS A 476 15.05 2.68 6.97
CA LYS A 476 14.60 1.29 7.23
C LYS A 476 14.09 0.62 5.97
N ALA A 477 13.28 1.31 5.17
CA ALA A 477 12.82 0.80 3.89
C ALA A 477 13.98 0.47 2.95
N ALA A 478 14.99 1.35 2.86
CA ALA A 478 16.20 1.06 2.08
C ALA A 478 16.94 -0.18 2.58
N ALA A 479 17.05 -0.36 3.91
CA ALA A 479 17.68 -1.55 4.49
C ALA A 479 16.92 -2.84 4.12
N ASP A 480 15.59 -2.86 4.25
CA ASP A 480 14.76 -4.01 3.90
C ASP A 480 14.85 -4.39 2.42
N MET A 481 14.98 -3.38 1.56
CA MET A 481 15.13 -3.55 0.11
C MET A 481 16.57 -3.86 -0.32
N GLY A 482 17.52 -3.91 0.60
CA GLY A 482 18.92 -4.18 0.32
C GLY A 482 19.66 -3.02 -0.39
N TYR A 483 19.15 -1.80 -0.27
CA TYR A 483 19.79 -0.58 -0.79
C TYR A 483 20.75 0.04 0.24
N VAL A 484 21.57 0.99 -0.22
CA VAL A 484 22.64 1.60 0.58
C VAL A 484 22.05 2.65 1.53
N VAL A 485 21.86 2.28 2.80
CA VAL A 485 21.28 3.16 3.83
C VAL A 485 22.04 4.47 4.00
N ALA A 486 23.37 4.44 3.95
CA ALA A 486 24.20 5.64 4.09
C ALA A 486 23.88 6.72 3.02
N ASP A 487 23.47 6.31 1.82
CA ASP A 487 23.11 7.26 0.76
C ASP A 487 21.81 8.01 1.07
N VAL A 488 20.86 7.32 1.69
CA VAL A 488 19.61 7.91 2.19
C VAL A 488 19.92 8.90 3.31
N GLU A 489 20.74 8.48 4.28
CA GLU A 489 21.14 9.33 5.40
C GLU A 489 21.87 10.59 4.91
N ASP A 490 22.81 10.47 3.97
CA ASP A 490 23.53 11.60 3.38
C ASP A 490 22.59 12.61 2.69
N ALA A 491 21.60 12.12 1.94
CA ALA A 491 20.63 12.97 1.26
C ALA A 491 19.77 13.76 2.26
N PHE A 492 19.28 13.12 3.32
CA PHE A 492 18.52 13.78 4.38
C PHE A 492 19.39 14.72 5.23
N ASN A 493 20.63 14.34 5.54
CA ASN A 493 21.56 15.19 6.29
C ASN A 493 21.84 16.52 5.55
N THR A 494 21.90 16.49 4.21
CA THR A 494 22.10 17.68 3.38
C THR A 494 20.95 18.70 3.50
N VAL A 495 19.74 18.23 3.82
CA VAL A 495 18.55 19.07 4.05
C VAL A 495 18.24 19.27 5.54
N GLY A 496 19.17 18.89 6.43
CA GLY A 496 19.06 19.14 7.86
C GLY A 496 18.17 18.17 8.62
N VAL A 497 17.95 16.97 8.07
CA VAL A 497 17.08 15.93 8.65
C VAL A 497 17.93 14.72 9.01
N ASN A 498 17.73 14.17 10.20
CA ASN A 498 18.47 13.00 10.67
C ASN A 498 17.69 11.70 10.39
N GLY A 499 18.14 10.94 9.39
CA GLY A 499 17.52 9.67 8.96
C GLY A 499 17.94 8.41 9.73
N SER A 500 18.74 8.53 10.79
CA SER A 500 19.43 7.37 11.38
C SER A 500 18.67 6.57 12.44
N CYS A 501 17.37 6.79 12.60
CA CYS A 501 16.52 6.02 13.52
C CYS A 501 16.95 5.99 15.00
N GLY A 502 17.75 6.95 15.45
CA GLY A 502 18.28 6.98 16.81
C GLY A 502 19.56 6.14 17.01
N SER A 503 20.06 5.48 15.97
CA SER A 503 21.47 5.06 15.88
C SER A 503 22.23 6.10 15.09
N THR A 504 22.56 7.23 15.72
CA THR A 504 23.31 8.33 15.09
C THR A 504 24.60 7.84 14.39
N PRO A 505 24.77 8.00 13.06
CA PRO A 505 26.09 8.14 12.47
C PRO A 505 26.74 9.34 13.16
N PRO A 506 27.99 9.20 13.60
CA PRO A 506 28.58 10.15 14.52
C PRO A 506 28.93 11.44 13.80
N THR A 507 28.30 12.54 14.19
CA THR A 507 28.97 13.85 14.20
C THR A 507 28.56 14.65 15.44
N GLY A 508 29.35 14.51 16.50
CA GLY A 508 29.68 15.62 17.41
C GLY A 508 29.07 15.62 18.82
N ASN A 509 27.88 15.06 19.03
CA ASN A 509 27.12 15.33 20.27
C ASN A 509 26.81 14.09 21.13
N VAL A 510 27.60 13.02 21.02
CA VAL A 510 27.53 11.84 21.91
C VAL A 510 28.82 11.75 22.72
N LEU A 511 28.72 11.79 24.05
CA LEU A 511 29.86 11.58 24.93
C LEU A 511 30.14 10.08 25.03
N THR A 512 31.35 9.70 24.65
CA THR A 512 31.88 8.35 24.86
C THR A 512 32.78 8.38 26.08
N LYS A 513 32.65 7.39 26.97
CA LYS A 513 33.47 7.29 28.18
C LYS A 513 34.95 7.32 27.84
N GLY A 514 35.69 8.25 28.44
CA GLY A 514 37.14 8.43 28.23
C GLY A 514 37.54 9.22 26.98
N THR A 515 36.59 9.65 26.14
CA THR A 515 36.86 10.45 24.94
C THR A 515 36.36 11.90 25.15
N PRO A 516 37.23 12.86 25.49
CA PRO A 516 36.83 14.25 25.69
C PRO A 516 36.53 14.96 24.36
N ILE A 517 35.57 15.89 24.39
CA ILE A 517 35.27 16.84 23.32
C ILE A 517 35.87 18.19 23.72
N ALA A 518 36.92 18.61 23.01
CA ALA A 518 37.69 19.83 23.32
C ALA A 518 37.29 21.03 22.43
N ASN A 519 37.80 22.21 22.79
CA ASN A 519 37.64 23.46 22.04
C ASN A 519 36.19 23.92 21.84
N LEU A 520 35.32 23.64 22.81
CA LEU A 520 33.94 24.10 22.80
C LEU A 520 33.85 25.59 23.15
N SER A 521 33.02 26.30 22.41
CA SER A 521 32.81 27.74 22.55
C SER A 521 31.35 28.09 22.32
N GLY A 522 30.86 29.13 22.99
CA GLY A 522 29.49 29.59 22.86
C GLY A 522 29.31 31.01 23.40
N ASN A 523 28.27 31.68 22.91
CA ASN A 523 27.89 33.00 23.40
C ASN A 523 27.05 32.91 24.69
N GLN A 524 26.89 34.03 25.39
CA GLN A 524 25.93 34.16 26.47
C GLN A 524 24.53 33.71 26.02
N SER A 525 23.88 32.89 26.84
CA SER A 525 22.61 32.22 26.59
C SER A 525 22.57 31.20 25.44
N SER A 526 23.71 30.88 24.82
CA SER A 526 23.77 29.77 23.85
C SER A 526 23.61 28.43 24.56
N GLU A 527 22.96 27.48 23.90
CA GLU A 527 22.71 26.13 24.41
C GLU A 527 23.29 25.10 23.45
N SER A 528 24.02 24.12 23.98
CA SER A 528 24.56 22.99 23.23
C SER A 528 24.21 21.69 23.94
N PHE A 529 23.77 20.69 23.18
CA PHE A 529 23.20 19.47 23.73
C PHE A 529 24.06 18.27 23.36
N TYR A 530 24.34 17.42 24.35
CA TYR A 530 25.05 16.16 24.20
C TYR A 530 24.24 15.02 24.82
N THR A 531 24.60 13.78 24.48
CA THR A 531 23.96 12.59 25.05
C THR A 531 24.98 11.53 25.43
N PHE A 532 24.64 10.63 26.33
CA PHE A 532 25.39 9.39 26.57
C PHE A 532 24.47 8.27 27.04
N THR A 533 24.95 7.04 26.90
CA THR A 533 24.37 5.82 27.47
C THR A 533 25.44 5.07 28.26
N VAL A 534 25.02 4.12 29.08
CA VAL A 534 25.93 3.20 29.79
C VAL A 534 25.57 1.77 29.48
N ASP A 535 26.57 0.90 29.36
CA ASP A 535 26.35 -0.53 29.07
C ASP A 535 25.94 -1.33 30.33
N SER A 536 26.18 -0.77 31.51
CA SER A 536 25.84 -1.38 32.79
C SER A 536 25.53 -0.31 33.83
N ALA A 537 24.75 -0.70 34.85
CA ALA A 537 24.38 0.21 35.93
C ALA A 537 25.64 0.71 36.64
N SER A 538 25.90 2.01 36.58
CA SER A 538 27.13 2.61 37.09
C SER A 538 26.94 4.07 37.48
N SER A 539 27.85 4.61 38.29
CA SER A 539 27.92 6.07 38.47
C SER A 539 28.65 6.66 37.27
N ALA A 540 27.95 7.48 36.49
CA ALA A 540 28.50 8.18 35.33
C ALA A 540 28.75 9.63 35.71
N THR A 541 29.94 10.15 35.45
CA THR A 541 30.29 11.55 35.76
C THR A 541 30.56 12.31 34.47
N VAL A 542 29.81 13.38 34.27
CA VAL A 542 30.04 14.35 33.19
C VAL A 542 30.82 15.53 33.77
N SER A 543 31.95 15.86 33.17
CA SER A 543 32.83 16.94 33.63
C SER A 543 33.12 17.93 32.51
N MET A 544 33.19 19.21 32.85
CA MET A 544 33.71 20.27 31.99
C MET A 544 34.94 20.90 32.63
N SER A 545 35.92 21.26 31.80
CA SER A 545 37.16 21.90 32.26
C SER A 545 37.85 22.71 31.17
N GLY A 546 38.73 23.63 31.59
CA GLY A 546 39.58 24.40 30.69
C GLY A 546 38.88 25.61 30.02
N GLY A 547 39.63 26.30 29.17
CA GLY A 547 39.15 27.48 28.44
C GLY A 547 38.97 28.74 29.30
N SER A 548 38.21 29.69 28.78
CA SER A 548 37.82 30.96 29.41
C SER A 548 36.30 31.13 29.38
N GLY A 549 35.76 32.00 30.25
CA GLY A 549 34.33 32.29 30.32
C GLY A 549 33.58 31.47 31.36
N ASP A 550 32.26 31.41 31.22
CA ASP A 550 31.36 30.75 32.18
C ASP A 550 30.24 29.99 31.46
N ALA A 551 30.34 28.67 31.45
CA ALA A 551 29.32 27.74 30.95
C ALA A 551 28.79 26.89 32.10
N ASP A 552 27.46 26.78 32.19
CA ASP A 552 26.76 25.94 33.16
C ASP A 552 26.46 24.55 32.57
N LEU A 553 26.64 23.51 33.39
CA LEU A 553 26.35 22.11 33.09
C LEU A 553 25.00 21.66 33.66
N TYR A 554 24.18 21.02 32.83
CA TYR A 554 22.94 20.37 33.25
C TYR A 554 22.88 18.95 32.71
N VAL A 555 22.46 17.99 33.53
CA VAL A 555 22.27 16.59 33.12
C VAL A 555 20.89 16.10 33.53
N LYS A 556 20.24 15.32 32.67
CA LYS A 556 18.91 14.74 32.92
C LYS A 556 18.74 13.39 32.20
N SER A 557 18.09 12.46 32.86
CA SER A 557 17.72 11.14 32.33
C SER A 557 16.44 11.21 31.49
N GLY A 558 16.44 10.50 30.36
CA GLY A 558 15.27 10.25 29.51
C GLY A 558 14.66 11.46 28.78
N SER A 559 15.10 12.69 29.07
CA SER A 559 14.63 13.91 28.40
C SER A 559 15.67 15.03 28.46
N LYS A 560 15.57 16.01 27.54
CA LYS A 560 16.47 17.18 27.52
C LYS A 560 16.32 18.00 28.83
N PRO A 561 17.44 18.42 29.46
CA PRO A 561 17.39 19.33 30.61
C PRO A 561 16.94 20.72 30.19
N THR A 562 16.36 21.46 31.13
CA THR A 562 16.13 22.91 31.04
C THR A 562 16.74 23.60 32.27
N THR A 563 16.76 24.93 32.30
CA THR A 563 17.20 25.68 33.48
C THR A 563 16.31 25.49 34.72
N SER A 564 15.11 24.90 34.55
CA SER A 564 14.15 24.61 35.62
C SER A 564 13.90 23.11 35.84
N SER A 565 14.46 22.24 34.98
CA SER A 565 14.25 20.79 35.05
C SER A 565 15.53 20.04 34.69
N TYR A 566 16.19 19.49 35.69
CA TYR A 566 17.44 18.76 35.58
C TYR A 566 17.55 17.75 36.72
N ASP A 567 18.30 16.67 36.51
CA ASP A 567 18.62 15.72 37.57
C ASP A 567 19.86 16.16 38.34
N CYS A 568 20.76 16.88 37.68
CA CYS A 568 21.94 17.44 38.31
C CYS A 568 22.46 18.67 37.57
N ARG A 569 22.83 19.68 38.36
CA ARG A 569 23.41 20.97 37.94
C ARG A 569 24.35 21.49 39.03
N PRO A 570 25.63 21.72 38.75
CA PRO A 570 26.54 22.35 39.70
C PRO A 570 26.21 23.83 39.89
N TYR A 571 26.56 24.39 41.05
CA TYR A 571 26.44 25.83 41.32
C TYR A 571 27.83 26.42 41.49
N ARG A 572 28.62 26.41 40.40
CA ARG A 572 29.97 26.97 40.38
C ARG A 572 30.06 28.08 39.35
N ALA A 573 31.06 28.93 39.51
CA ALA A 573 31.38 29.96 38.52
C ALA A 573 32.53 29.47 37.65
N GLY A 574 32.43 29.68 36.34
CA GLY A 574 33.43 29.30 35.35
C GLY A 574 33.28 27.86 34.85
N ASN A 575 34.03 27.53 33.80
CA ASN A 575 33.91 26.27 33.04
C ASN A 575 34.29 24.96 33.78
N ASN A 576 34.59 25.00 35.08
CA ASN A 576 35.06 23.83 35.84
C ASN A 576 33.93 23.27 36.71
N GLU A 577 33.06 22.50 36.07
CA GLU A 577 31.88 21.87 36.67
C GLU A 577 31.86 20.36 36.45
N GLN A 578 31.24 19.63 37.37
CA GLN A 578 31.06 18.19 37.25
C GLN A 578 29.72 17.75 37.80
N CYS A 579 29.12 16.77 37.16
CA CYS A 579 27.81 16.26 37.50
C CYS A 579 27.82 14.73 37.44
N SER A 580 27.44 14.07 38.54
CA SER A 580 27.40 12.61 38.64
C SER A 580 25.96 12.13 38.73
N VAL A 581 25.62 11.12 37.92
CA VAL A 581 24.29 10.49 37.91
C VAL A 581 24.40 8.98 38.09
N SER A 582 23.42 8.37 38.74
CA SER A 582 23.26 6.92 38.82
C SER A 582 22.69 6.41 37.50
N ALA A 583 23.56 6.06 36.56
CA ALA A 583 23.20 5.69 35.22
C ALA A 583 22.74 4.23 35.11
N GLN A 584 21.67 3.97 34.35
CA GLN A 584 21.14 2.64 34.08
C GLN A 584 21.22 2.33 32.58
N PRO A 585 21.50 1.07 32.20
CA PRO A 585 21.50 0.67 30.80
C PRO A 585 20.10 0.80 30.20
N GLY A 586 20.04 1.17 28.91
CA GLY A 586 18.78 1.40 28.19
C GLY A 586 18.14 2.78 28.42
N ILE A 587 18.75 3.66 29.22
CA ILE A 587 18.32 5.05 29.38
C ILE A 587 19.31 5.99 28.70
N THR A 588 18.81 6.89 27.86
CA THR A 588 19.61 7.99 27.30
C THR A 588 19.68 9.13 28.31
N TYR A 589 20.89 9.56 28.63
CA TYR A 589 21.15 10.72 29.46
C TYR A 589 21.47 11.90 28.57
N HIS A 590 20.80 13.03 28.82
CA HIS A 590 20.95 14.25 28.07
C HIS A 590 21.77 15.25 28.89
N VAL A 591 22.70 15.91 28.24
CA VAL A 591 23.60 16.92 28.80
C VAL A 591 23.36 18.23 28.06
N LEU A 592 23.21 19.32 28.80
CA LEU A 592 23.10 20.67 28.28
C LEU A 592 24.28 21.49 28.80
N LEU A 593 24.99 22.12 27.87
CA LEU A 593 25.92 23.21 28.12
C LEU A 593 25.22 24.53 27.81
N ARG A 594 25.14 25.43 28.80
CA ARG A 594 24.54 26.76 28.62
C ARG A 594 25.53 27.85 28.96
N GLY A 595 25.79 28.78 28.04
CA GLY A 595 26.67 29.92 28.33
C GLY A 595 26.01 30.88 29.32
N TYR A 596 26.49 30.95 30.57
CA TYR A 596 26.12 32.03 31.49
C TYR A 596 26.73 33.37 31.02
N SER A 597 27.96 33.28 30.51
CA SER A 597 28.64 34.32 29.71
C SER A 597 29.26 33.68 28.46
N ASN A 598 29.89 34.48 27.60
CA ASN A 598 30.65 33.93 26.47
C ASN A 598 31.76 33.01 26.99
N TYR A 599 31.87 31.81 26.44
CA TYR A 599 32.92 30.84 26.79
C TYR A 599 33.65 30.35 25.55
N SER A 600 34.91 29.94 25.73
CA SER A 600 35.73 29.42 24.62
C SER A 600 36.82 28.48 25.12
N GLY A 601 37.16 27.46 24.33
CA GLY A 601 38.22 26.51 24.65
C GLY A 601 37.85 25.48 25.73
N LEU A 602 36.55 25.31 26.01
CA LEU A 602 36.05 24.37 27.01
C LEU A 602 36.20 22.91 26.54
N THR A 603 36.50 22.01 27.46
CA THR A 603 36.53 20.56 27.21
C THR A 603 35.44 19.86 28.02
N LEU A 604 34.57 19.10 27.35
CA LEU A 604 33.50 18.30 27.94
C LEU A 604 33.88 16.81 27.90
N ARG A 605 33.65 16.08 28.99
CA ARG A 605 34.06 14.68 29.12
C ARG A 605 33.04 13.85 29.90
N LEU A 606 32.96 12.57 29.55
CA LEU A 606 32.29 11.52 30.33
C LEU A 606 33.37 10.61 30.96
N ASP A 607 33.35 10.50 32.28
CA ASP A 607 34.30 9.78 33.12
C ASP A 607 33.80 8.41 33.61
#